data_AF-A0A522CDQ8-F1
#
_entry.id   AF-A0A522CDQ8-F1
#
_cell.length_a   1.000
_cell.length_b   1.000
_cell.length_c   1.000
_cell.angle_alpha   90.00
_cell.angle_beta   90.00
_cell.angle_gamma   90.00
#
_symmetry.space_group_name_H-M   'P 1'
#
loop_
_entity.id
_entity.type
_entity.pdbx_description
1 polymer ?
#
loop_
_entity_poly.entity_id
_entity_poly.type
_entity_poly.pdbx_seq_one_letter_code
_entity_poly.pdbx_strand_id
1 'polypeptide(L)'
;MIIVLRITLFSIFLLSGYLLGVKYDAQLIGSASGALIGALALFAEEIFKKVSIGVLIGGLLGLGIGLLFARLLIFPFRPLIPQDYMTITFVTEALLGYAGLLVGLKRGKGLTVSGMLRLFKGQGFEENLKLLDTSVIIDGRIADVCEAGFIEGTFILPQFILQELQYIADSPDALKRGRGRRGLDVLHKLQKMSNVTVRIVDEDFPKIREVDAKLVALARALDGKVITNDFNLNKVAELQGVS
;
A
#
# COMPACT_ATOMS: atom_id res chain seq x y z
N MET A 1 0.79 -24.74 -16.92
CA MET A 1 -0.59 -24.22 -16.78
C MET A 1 -0.83 -22.94 -17.60
N ILE A 2 0.00 -21.90 -17.49
CA ILE A 2 -0.19 -20.61 -18.21
C ILE A 2 -0.11 -20.73 -19.75
N ILE A 3 0.80 -21.54 -20.28
CA ILE A 3 0.94 -21.74 -21.74
C ILE A 3 -0.32 -22.39 -22.33
N VAL A 4 -0.88 -23.38 -21.63
CA VAL A 4 -2.12 -24.05 -22.03
C VAL A 4 -3.27 -23.05 -22.08
N LEU A 5 -3.39 -22.18 -21.07
CA LEU A 5 -4.40 -21.11 -21.05
C LEU A 5 -4.29 -20.18 -22.26
N ARG A 6 -3.07 -19.76 -22.63
CA ARG A 6 -2.82 -18.88 -23.79
C ARG A 6 -3.22 -19.51 -25.11
N ILE A 7 -2.87 -20.79 -25.30
CA ILE A 7 -3.25 -21.55 -26.50
C ILE A 7 -4.77 -21.69 -26.58
N THR A 8 -5.43 -21.96 -25.46
CA THR A 8 -6.90 -22.02 -25.39
C THR A 8 -7.53 -20.67 -25.74
N LEU A 9 -7.03 -19.57 -25.17
CA LEU A 9 -7.56 -18.22 -25.39
C LEU A 9 -7.39 -17.77 -26.85
N PHE A 10 -6.24 -18.04 -27.46
CA PHE A 10 -6.00 -17.77 -28.88
C PHE A 10 -6.91 -18.60 -29.78
N SER A 11 -7.08 -19.90 -29.45
CA SER A 11 -7.98 -20.80 -30.19
C SER A 11 -9.43 -20.33 -30.14
N ILE A 12 -9.88 -19.77 -28.99
CA ILE A 12 -11.22 -19.18 -28.87
C ILE A 12 -11.37 -17.98 -29.82
N PHE A 13 -10.43 -17.03 -29.82
CA PHE A 13 -10.51 -15.87 -30.71
C PHE A 13 -10.46 -16.25 -32.20
N LEU A 14 -9.64 -17.24 -32.55
CA LEU A 14 -9.54 -17.75 -33.91
C LEU A 14 -10.84 -18.46 -34.36
N LEU A 15 -11.42 -19.30 -33.50
CA LEU A 15 -12.68 -19.99 -33.75
C LEU A 15 -13.86 -19.00 -33.82
N SER A 16 -13.93 -18.03 -32.92
CA SER A 16 -14.95 -16.97 -32.94
C SER A 16 -14.85 -16.13 -34.21
N GLY A 17 -13.63 -15.76 -34.64
CA GLY A 17 -13.39 -15.08 -35.90
C GLY A 17 -13.82 -15.90 -37.12
N TYR A 18 -13.51 -17.20 -37.13
CA TYR A 18 -13.96 -18.13 -38.18
C TYR A 18 -15.49 -18.23 -38.25
N LEU A 19 -16.18 -18.42 -37.12
CA LEU A 19 -17.65 -18.53 -37.07
C LEU A 19 -18.34 -17.23 -37.51
N LEU A 20 -17.80 -16.07 -37.12
CA LEU A 20 -18.27 -14.77 -37.62
C LEU A 20 -18.01 -14.64 -39.13
N GLY A 21 -16.86 -15.08 -39.61
CA GLY A 21 -16.52 -15.10 -41.03
C GLY A 21 -17.46 -15.97 -41.86
N VAL A 22 -17.89 -17.13 -41.35
CA VAL A 22 -18.90 -18.00 -41.99
C VAL A 22 -20.23 -17.27 -42.15
N LYS A 23 -20.66 -16.48 -41.15
CA LYS A 23 -21.92 -15.72 -41.20
C LYS A 23 -21.95 -14.63 -42.29
N TYR A 24 -20.80 -14.06 -42.64
CA TYR A 24 -20.68 -12.98 -43.62
C TYR A 24 -20.01 -13.44 -44.93
N ASP A 25 -19.91 -14.75 -45.16
CA ASP A 25 -19.27 -15.37 -46.33
C ASP A 25 -17.81 -14.93 -46.56
N ALA A 26 -17.13 -14.55 -45.48
CA ALA A 26 -15.78 -13.98 -45.45
C ALA A 26 -14.88 -14.75 -44.47
N GLN A 27 -14.83 -16.08 -44.63
CA GLN A 27 -14.21 -17.02 -43.68
C GLN A 27 -12.71 -16.78 -43.46
N LEU A 28 -11.97 -16.44 -44.54
CA LEU A 28 -10.55 -16.10 -44.49
C LEU A 28 -10.30 -14.79 -43.72
N ILE A 29 -11.12 -13.77 -43.98
CA ILE A 29 -11.02 -12.46 -43.33
C ILE A 29 -11.44 -12.56 -41.85
N GLY A 30 -12.48 -13.34 -41.55
CA GLY A 30 -12.94 -13.64 -40.20
C GLY A 30 -11.86 -14.33 -39.38
N SER A 31 -11.25 -15.39 -39.91
CA SER A 31 -10.16 -16.12 -39.25
C SER A 31 -8.93 -15.24 -39.04
N ALA A 32 -8.55 -14.44 -40.05
CA ALA A 32 -7.42 -13.52 -39.97
C ALA A 32 -7.64 -12.43 -38.91
N SER A 33 -8.84 -11.85 -38.85
CA SER A 33 -9.19 -10.85 -37.84
C SER A 33 -9.23 -11.43 -36.43
N GLY A 34 -9.76 -12.65 -36.26
CA GLY A 34 -9.75 -13.38 -34.99
C GLY A 34 -8.33 -13.69 -34.51
N ALA A 35 -7.46 -14.14 -35.41
CA ALA A 35 -6.04 -14.38 -35.11
C ALA A 35 -5.32 -13.08 -34.69
N LEU A 36 -5.57 -11.97 -35.39
CA LEU A 36 -4.98 -10.66 -35.08
C LEU A 36 -5.41 -10.17 -33.70
N ILE A 37 -6.71 -10.22 -33.40
CA ILE A 37 -7.25 -9.82 -32.10
C ILE A 37 -6.71 -10.73 -30.99
N GLY A 38 -6.64 -12.04 -31.22
CA GLY A 38 -6.06 -13.00 -30.29
C GLY A 38 -4.58 -12.70 -29.99
N ALA A 39 -3.79 -12.38 -31.01
CA ALA A 39 -2.39 -11.99 -30.84
C ALA A 39 -2.24 -10.68 -30.03
N LEU A 40 -3.07 -9.68 -30.32
CA LEU A 40 -3.11 -8.42 -29.57
C LEU A 40 -3.50 -8.65 -28.10
N ALA A 41 -4.47 -9.52 -27.84
CA ALA A 41 -4.91 -9.86 -26.49
C ALA A 41 -3.78 -10.53 -25.68
N LEU A 42 -3.05 -11.48 -26.29
CA LEU A 42 -1.89 -12.12 -25.65
C LEU A 42 -0.75 -11.12 -25.39
N PHE A 43 -0.52 -10.19 -26.31
CA PHE A 43 0.48 -9.14 -26.12
C PHE A 43 0.08 -8.18 -24.99
N ALA A 44 -1.19 -7.79 -24.93
CA ALA A 44 -1.74 -6.99 -23.86
C ALA A 44 -1.60 -7.69 -22.50
N GLU A 45 -1.91 -9.00 -22.42
CA GLU A 45 -1.72 -9.80 -21.21
C GLU A 45 -0.28 -9.72 -20.67
N GLU A 46 0.71 -9.79 -21.56
CA GLU A 46 2.13 -9.70 -21.19
C GLU A 46 2.51 -8.31 -20.65
N ILE A 47 1.91 -7.25 -21.19
CA ILE A 47 2.07 -5.88 -20.68
C ILE A 47 1.39 -5.76 -19.31
N PHE A 48 0.14 -6.22 -19.17
CA PHE A 48 -0.63 -6.10 -17.93
C PHE A 48 0.02 -6.84 -16.75
N LYS A 49 0.74 -7.94 -16.99
CA LYS A 49 1.51 -8.63 -15.93
C LYS A 49 2.59 -7.76 -15.29
N LYS A 50 3.12 -6.78 -16.02
CA LYS A 50 4.21 -5.90 -15.55
C LYS A 50 3.69 -4.59 -14.97
N VAL A 51 2.39 -4.33 -15.07
CA VAL A 51 1.76 -3.09 -14.62
C VAL A 51 1.08 -3.33 -13.28
N SER A 52 1.45 -2.54 -12.26
CA SER A 52 0.75 -2.60 -10.99
C SER A 52 -0.67 -2.05 -11.14
N ILE A 53 -1.63 -2.63 -10.42
CA ILE A 53 -3.04 -2.21 -10.47
C ILE A 53 -3.23 -0.73 -10.07
N GLY A 54 -2.36 -0.19 -9.22
CA GLY A 54 -2.34 1.23 -8.87
C GLY A 54 -2.03 2.14 -10.06
N VAL A 55 -1.20 1.69 -11.00
CA VAL A 55 -0.92 2.42 -12.26
C VAL A 55 -2.17 2.47 -13.12
N LEU A 56 -2.93 1.37 -13.21
CA LEU A 56 -4.17 1.34 -13.99
C LEU A 56 -5.22 2.28 -13.40
N ILE A 57 -5.44 2.21 -12.09
CA ILE A 57 -6.40 3.06 -11.38
C ILE A 57 -5.97 4.53 -11.44
N GLY A 58 -4.69 4.82 -11.18
CA GLY A 58 -4.13 6.17 -11.28
C GLY A 58 -4.27 6.74 -12.69
N GLY A 59 -4.00 5.94 -13.72
CA GLY A 59 -4.18 6.31 -15.12
C GLY A 59 -5.64 6.65 -15.46
N LEU A 60 -6.60 5.81 -15.03
CA LEU A 60 -8.03 6.03 -15.25
C LEU A 60 -8.54 7.29 -14.53
N LEU A 61 -8.16 7.49 -13.27
CA LEU A 61 -8.51 8.69 -12.51
C LEU A 61 -7.88 9.95 -13.11
N GLY A 62 -6.59 9.87 -13.48
CA GLY A 62 -5.88 10.97 -14.12
C GLY A 62 -6.50 11.37 -15.46
N LEU A 63 -6.87 10.41 -16.30
CA LEU A 63 -7.61 10.64 -17.53
C LEU A 63 -8.96 11.32 -17.26
N GLY A 64 -9.74 10.79 -16.31
CA GLY A 64 -11.05 11.35 -15.94
C GLY A 64 -10.96 12.79 -15.44
N ILE A 65 -9.99 13.07 -14.55
CA ILE A 65 -9.74 14.43 -14.04
C ILE A 65 -9.27 15.35 -15.17
N GLY A 66 -8.38 14.89 -16.05
CA GLY A 66 -7.89 15.66 -17.19
C GLY A 66 -9.01 16.07 -18.16
N LEU A 67 -9.90 15.14 -18.48
CA LEU A 67 -11.07 15.41 -19.33
C LEU A 67 -12.08 16.35 -18.64
N LEU A 68 -12.33 16.16 -17.34
CA LEU A 68 -13.18 17.05 -16.56
C LEU A 68 -12.62 18.49 -16.56
N PHE A 69 -11.32 18.63 -16.33
CA PHE A 69 -10.65 19.92 -16.29
C PHE A 69 -10.66 20.60 -17.66
N ALA A 70 -10.45 19.85 -18.74
CA ALA A 70 -10.59 20.35 -20.11
C ALA A 70 -11.97 20.96 -20.36
N ARG A 71 -13.01 20.25 -19.93
CA ARG A 71 -14.40 20.67 -20.10
C ARG A 71 -14.72 21.91 -19.27
N LEU A 72 -14.24 21.98 -18.04
CA LEU A 72 -14.39 23.16 -17.18
C LEU A 72 -13.69 24.40 -17.76
N LEU A 73 -12.51 24.20 -18.35
CA LEU A 73 -11.71 25.29 -18.93
C LEU A 73 -12.37 25.88 -20.18
N ILE A 74 -12.88 25.02 -21.09
CA ILE A 74 -13.43 25.48 -22.37
C ILE A 74 -14.88 25.98 -22.27
N PHE A 75 -15.65 25.50 -21.28
CA PHE A 75 -17.06 25.85 -21.10
C PHE A 75 -17.38 27.36 -21.12
N PRO A 76 -16.68 28.24 -20.37
CA PRO A 76 -16.97 29.68 -20.37
C PRO A 76 -16.67 30.38 -21.71
N PHE A 77 -15.84 29.79 -22.57
CA PHE A 77 -15.48 30.34 -23.88
C PHE A 77 -16.47 29.94 -24.99
N ARG A 78 -17.41 29.04 -24.71
CA ARG A 78 -18.45 28.61 -25.67
C ARG A 78 -19.15 29.75 -26.44
N PRO A 79 -19.57 30.87 -25.82
CA PRO A 79 -20.20 31.96 -26.56
C PRO A 79 -19.22 32.78 -27.42
N LEU A 80 -17.90 32.72 -27.17
CA LEU A 80 -16.88 33.53 -27.84
C LEU A 80 -16.32 32.89 -29.12
N ILE A 81 -16.39 31.56 -29.24
CA ILE A 81 -15.83 30.79 -30.36
C ILE A 81 -16.82 29.78 -30.96
N PRO A 82 -18.05 30.18 -31.36
CA PRO A 82 -19.11 29.23 -31.72
C PRO A 82 -18.81 28.36 -32.94
N GLN A 83 -18.03 28.84 -33.91
CA GLN A 83 -17.70 28.09 -35.13
C GLN A 83 -16.63 27.01 -34.89
N ASP A 84 -15.60 27.33 -34.11
CA ASP A 84 -14.46 26.42 -33.86
C ASP A 84 -14.56 25.65 -32.52
N TYR A 85 -15.63 25.87 -31.75
CA TYR A 85 -15.79 25.32 -30.41
C TYR A 85 -15.60 23.81 -30.37
N MET A 86 -16.15 23.05 -31.33
CA MET A 86 -16.03 21.59 -31.36
C MET A 86 -14.59 21.13 -31.55
N THR A 87 -13.88 21.72 -32.51
CA THR A 87 -12.49 21.40 -32.82
C THR A 87 -11.58 21.75 -31.64
N ILE A 88 -11.74 22.95 -31.08
CA ILE A 88 -10.94 23.41 -29.94
C ILE A 88 -11.22 22.55 -28.69
N THR A 89 -12.49 22.19 -28.45
CA THR A 89 -12.86 21.30 -27.34
C THR A 89 -12.20 19.94 -27.50
N PHE A 90 -12.29 19.31 -28.67
CA PHE A 90 -11.68 18.01 -28.93
C PHE A 90 -10.16 18.03 -28.73
N VAL A 91 -9.47 19.03 -29.28
CA VAL A 91 -8.01 19.18 -29.14
C VAL A 91 -7.64 19.37 -27.67
N THR A 92 -8.38 20.20 -26.94
CA THR A 92 -8.13 20.47 -25.52
C THR A 92 -8.36 19.23 -24.66
N GLU A 93 -9.44 18.48 -24.91
CA GLU A 93 -9.74 17.21 -24.24
C GLU A 93 -8.68 16.15 -24.53
N ALA A 94 -8.23 16.03 -25.78
CA ALA A 94 -7.17 15.09 -26.15
C ALA A 94 -5.85 15.43 -25.43
N LEU A 95 -5.45 16.71 -25.41
CA LEU A 95 -4.22 17.16 -24.76
C LEU A 95 -4.27 16.97 -23.25
N LEU A 96 -5.31 17.47 -22.59
CA LEU A 96 -5.43 17.42 -21.13
C LEU A 96 -5.80 16.02 -20.63
N GLY A 97 -6.58 15.26 -21.39
CA GLY A 97 -6.84 13.85 -21.11
C GLY A 97 -5.55 13.03 -21.17
N TYR A 98 -4.72 13.22 -22.20
CA TYR A 98 -3.43 12.55 -22.31
C TYR A 98 -2.45 12.99 -21.21
N ALA A 99 -2.37 14.29 -20.91
CA ALA A 99 -1.54 14.80 -19.82
C ALA A 99 -1.98 14.22 -18.45
N GLY A 100 -3.29 14.20 -18.19
CA GLY A 100 -3.89 13.61 -17.00
C GLY A 100 -3.59 12.11 -16.90
N LEU A 101 -3.71 11.37 -17.99
CA LEU A 101 -3.32 9.96 -18.07
C LEU A 101 -1.85 9.77 -17.70
N LEU A 102 -0.93 10.54 -18.28
CA LEU A 102 0.51 10.42 -18.00
C LEU A 102 0.85 10.71 -16.53
N VAL A 103 0.26 11.75 -15.97
CA VAL A 103 0.42 12.09 -14.55
C VAL A 103 -0.14 10.97 -13.67
N GLY A 104 -1.34 10.47 -14.00
CA GLY A 104 -2.00 9.37 -13.33
C GLY A 104 -1.20 8.08 -13.35
N LEU A 105 -0.62 7.71 -14.50
CA LEU A 105 0.24 6.53 -14.64
C LEU A 105 1.53 6.67 -13.82
N LYS A 106 2.14 7.86 -13.77
CA LYS A 106 3.35 8.12 -12.95
C LYS A 106 3.06 8.06 -11.45
N ARG A 107 1.99 8.72 -11.00
CA ARG A 107 1.59 8.78 -9.58
C ARG A 107 0.98 7.47 -9.09
N GLY A 108 0.31 6.73 -9.96
CA GLY A 108 -0.31 5.44 -9.64
C GLY A 108 0.68 4.33 -9.29
N LYS A 109 1.97 4.47 -9.63
CA LYS A 109 3.02 3.50 -9.26
C LYS A 109 3.12 3.27 -7.74
N GLY A 110 2.80 4.27 -6.93
CA GLY A 110 2.83 4.16 -5.46
C GLY A 110 1.55 3.59 -4.83
N LEU A 111 0.48 3.38 -5.61
CA LEU A 111 -0.80 2.92 -5.08
C LEU A 111 -0.85 1.39 -5.05
N THR A 112 -0.96 0.81 -3.86
CA THR A 112 -1.16 -0.63 -3.67
C THR A 112 -2.63 -0.94 -3.36
N VAL A 113 -3.09 -2.16 -3.69
CA VAL A 113 -4.45 -2.62 -3.35
C VAL A 113 -4.71 -2.53 -1.85
N SER A 114 -3.70 -2.89 -1.05
CA SER A 114 -3.77 -2.80 0.41
C SER A 114 -3.94 -1.36 0.88
N GLY A 115 -3.17 -0.41 0.34
CA GLY A 115 -3.31 1.02 0.65
C GLY A 115 -4.70 1.58 0.28
N MET A 116 -5.24 1.21 -0.88
CA MET A 116 -6.59 1.63 -1.29
C MET A 116 -7.68 1.00 -0.42
N LEU A 117 -7.59 -0.30 -0.13
CA LEU A 117 -8.56 -0.99 0.74
C LEU A 117 -8.53 -0.42 2.18
N ARG A 118 -7.35 0.00 2.66
CA ARG A 118 -7.17 0.71 3.94
C ARG A 118 -7.84 2.09 3.93
N LEU A 119 -7.66 2.88 2.86
CA LEU A 119 -8.35 4.17 2.68
C LEU A 119 -9.88 4.04 2.65
N PHE A 120 -10.40 3.03 1.94
CA PHE A 120 -11.84 2.77 1.88
C PHE A 120 -12.43 2.23 3.19
N LYS A 121 -11.61 1.59 4.04
CA LYS A 121 -12.04 1.09 5.36
C LYS A 121 -12.04 2.14 6.47
N GLY A 122 -11.74 3.41 6.17
CA GLY A 122 -11.69 4.48 7.18
C GLY A 122 -10.58 4.29 8.22
N GLN A 123 -9.65 3.36 7.99
CA GLN A 123 -8.40 3.27 8.75
C GLN A 123 -7.47 4.33 8.18
N GLY A 124 -7.63 5.56 8.67
CA GLY A 124 -6.70 6.64 8.36
C GLY A 124 -5.27 6.21 8.65
N PHE A 125 -4.35 6.57 7.75
CA PHE A 125 -2.89 6.72 7.90
C PHE A 125 -2.24 6.40 9.28
N GLU A 126 -2.45 5.23 9.88
CA GLU A 126 -1.51 4.67 10.87
C GLU A 126 -0.36 4.03 10.08
N GLU A 127 0.28 4.82 9.22
CA GLU A 127 1.23 4.36 8.20
C GLU A 127 2.58 3.92 8.78
N ASN A 128 2.75 3.97 10.10
CA ASN A 128 3.97 3.55 10.76
C ASN A 128 3.67 3.10 12.19
N LEU A 129 2.96 1.97 12.33
CA LEU A 129 2.82 1.29 13.61
C LEU A 129 4.22 0.91 14.11
N LYS A 130 4.62 1.49 15.24
CA LYS A 130 5.94 1.27 15.84
C LYS A 130 5.77 0.39 17.06
N LEU A 131 6.29 -0.83 17.00
CA LEU A 131 6.28 -1.75 18.13
C LEU A 131 7.54 -1.48 18.96
N LEU A 132 7.34 -1.17 20.24
CA LEU A 132 8.45 -0.94 21.17
C LEU A 132 8.88 -2.23 21.86
N ASP A 133 10.18 -2.47 21.84
CA ASP A 133 10.83 -3.51 22.65
C ASP A 133 11.12 -3.01 24.08
N THR A 134 11.13 -3.93 25.04
CA THR A 134 11.50 -3.72 26.45
C THR A 134 12.85 -3.01 26.58
N SER A 135 13.83 -3.35 25.73
CA SER A 135 15.17 -2.75 25.75
C SER A 135 15.17 -1.24 25.51
N VAL A 136 14.34 -0.76 24.57
CA VAL A 136 14.21 0.65 24.19
C VAL A 136 13.46 1.43 25.24
N ILE A 137 12.41 0.82 25.81
CA ILE A 137 11.60 1.43 26.87
C ILE A 137 12.45 1.67 28.12
N ILE A 138 13.26 0.69 28.53
CA ILE A 138 14.12 0.81 29.72
C ILE A 138 15.24 1.84 29.52
N ASP A 139 15.81 1.92 28.31
CA ASP A 139 16.84 2.91 27.96
C ASP A 139 16.28 4.34 28.04
N GLY A 140 15.04 4.54 27.60
CA GLY A 140 14.25 5.75 27.82
C GLY A 140 14.53 6.91 26.86
N ARG A 141 15.63 6.87 26.08
CA ARG A 141 15.93 7.91 25.08
C ARG A 141 14.87 8.04 23.99
N ILE A 142 14.05 7.01 23.78
CA ILE A 142 12.93 7.07 22.83
C ILE A 142 11.96 8.19 23.16
N ALA A 143 11.71 8.48 24.44
CA ALA A 143 10.83 9.57 24.83
C ALA A 143 11.41 10.93 24.43
N ASP A 144 12.72 11.12 24.59
CA ASP A 144 13.37 12.39 24.24
C ASP A 144 13.42 12.59 22.71
N VAL A 145 13.59 11.50 21.95
CA VAL A 145 13.53 11.51 20.48
C VAL A 145 12.12 11.86 19.98
N CYS A 146 11.08 11.32 20.64
CA CYS A 146 9.69 11.68 20.36
C CYS A 146 9.40 13.13 20.75
N GLU A 147 9.88 13.60 21.89
CA GLU A 147 9.70 14.98 22.37
C GLU A 147 10.36 16.01 21.43
N ALA A 148 11.50 15.66 20.85
CA ALA A 148 12.18 16.46 19.84
C ALA A 148 11.50 16.43 18.44
N GLY A 149 10.45 15.61 18.26
CA GLY A 149 9.69 15.53 17.00
C GLY A 149 10.36 14.71 15.90
N PHE A 150 11.41 13.94 16.19
CA PHE A 150 12.09 13.10 15.19
C PHE A 150 11.31 11.82 14.88
N ILE A 151 10.54 11.30 15.84
CA ILE A 151 9.70 10.10 15.69
C ILE A 151 8.29 10.42 16.15
N GLU A 152 7.32 10.26 15.25
CA GLU A 152 5.90 10.56 15.46
C GLU A 152 5.01 9.37 15.10
N GLY A 153 3.72 9.45 15.44
CA GLY A 153 2.68 8.49 15.02
C GLY A 153 2.26 7.50 16.10
N THR A 154 1.71 6.36 15.69
CA THR A 154 1.16 5.36 16.61
C THR A 154 2.20 4.33 17.04
N PHE A 155 2.42 4.24 18.35
CA PHE A 155 3.21 3.19 18.98
C PHE A 155 2.29 2.11 19.51
N ILE A 156 2.56 0.88 19.11
CA ILE A 156 1.88 -0.31 19.60
C ILE A 156 2.66 -0.86 20.79
N LEU A 157 2.01 -0.93 21.95
CA LEU A 157 2.55 -1.54 23.15
C LEU A 157 1.84 -2.88 23.39
N PRO A 158 2.50 -4.02 23.13
CA PRO A 158 1.89 -5.33 23.38
C PRO A 158 1.74 -5.59 24.89
N GLN A 159 0.67 -6.27 25.28
CA GLN A 159 0.40 -6.59 26.68
C GLN A 159 1.54 -7.40 27.33
N PHE A 160 2.19 -8.29 26.57
CA PHE A 160 3.31 -9.10 27.08
C PHE A 160 4.56 -8.27 27.40
N ILE A 161 4.82 -7.16 26.69
CA ILE A 161 5.93 -6.23 27.00
C ILE A 161 5.64 -5.50 28.32
N LEU A 162 4.39 -5.08 28.52
CA LEU A 162 3.98 -4.44 29.77
C LEU A 162 4.11 -5.39 30.97
N GLN A 163 3.72 -6.66 30.80
CA GLN A 163 3.89 -7.70 31.82
C GLN A 163 5.37 -7.96 32.14
N GLU A 164 6.23 -7.99 31.12
CA GLU A 164 7.68 -8.16 31.33
C GLU A 164 8.28 -6.98 32.11
N LEU A 165 7.92 -5.74 31.77
CA LEU A 165 8.36 -4.56 32.51
C LEU A 165 7.89 -4.57 33.97
N GLN A 166 6.65 -4.98 34.24
CA GLN A 166 6.12 -5.15 35.59
C GLN A 166 6.91 -6.21 36.36
N TYR A 167 7.14 -7.37 35.74
CA TYR A 167 7.95 -8.44 36.34
C TYR A 167 9.36 -7.97 36.71
N ILE A 168 10.00 -7.16 35.85
CA ILE A 168 11.31 -6.56 36.14
C ILE A 168 11.21 -5.52 37.27
N ALA A 169 10.15 -4.71 37.30
CA ALA A 169 9.89 -3.70 38.33
C ALA A 169 9.68 -4.29 39.73
N ASP A 170 9.16 -5.53 39.80
CA ASP A 170 8.88 -6.27 41.04
C ASP A 170 10.03 -7.21 41.46
N SER A 171 11.15 -7.22 40.73
CA SER A 171 12.30 -8.07 41.01
C SER A 171 12.87 -7.89 42.43
N PRO A 172 13.42 -8.90 43.12
CA PRO A 172 14.13 -8.72 44.39
C PRO A 172 15.48 -7.98 44.24
N ASP A 173 15.99 -7.83 43.03
CA ASP A 173 17.20 -7.08 42.72
C ASP A 173 16.90 -5.58 42.56
N ALA A 174 17.54 -4.73 43.37
CA ALA A 174 17.32 -3.28 43.37
C ALA A 174 17.63 -2.62 42.02
N LEU A 175 18.67 -3.09 41.30
CA LEU A 175 19.03 -2.54 40.00
C LEU A 175 17.98 -2.89 38.95
N LYS A 176 17.50 -4.14 38.94
CA LYS A 176 16.42 -4.57 38.05
C LYS A 176 15.13 -3.81 38.33
N ARG A 177 14.73 -3.69 39.60
CA ARG A 177 13.55 -2.87 39.98
C ARG A 177 13.66 -1.44 39.50
N GLY A 178 14.83 -0.82 39.66
CA GLY A 178 15.06 0.55 39.23
C GLY A 178 14.86 0.71 37.72
N ARG A 179 15.37 -0.25 36.93
CA ARG A 179 15.19 -0.28 35.47
C ARG A 179 13.74 -0.50 35.05
N GLY A 180 13.03 -1.43 35.69
CA GLY A 180 11.62 -1.71 35.39
C GLY A 180 10.72 -0.51 35.68
N ARG A 181 10.88 0.13 36.86
CA ARG A 181 10.15 1.36 37.21
C ARG A 181 10.43 2.50 36.24
N ARG A 182 11.69 2.71 35.87
CA ARG A 182 12.07 3.70 34.85
C ARG A 182 11.38 3.44 33.51
N GLY A 183 11.29 2.17 33.07
CA GLY A 183 10.59 1.82 31.83
C GLY A 183 9.10 2.17 31.88
N LEU A 184 8.43 1.90 33.00
CA LEU A 184 7.03 2.30 33.21
C LEU A 184 6.85 3.82 33.21
N ASP A 185 7.79 4.56 33.81
CA ASP A 185 7.77 6.04 33.79
C ASP A 185 7.90 6.60 32.36
N VAL A 186 8.76 5.99 31.53
CA VAL A 186 8.93 6.34 30.11
C VAL A 186 7.64 6.11 29.32
N LEU A 187 6.96 4.99 29.54
CA LEU A 187 5.67 4.71 28.89
C LEU A 187 4.61 5.73 29.27
N HIS A 188 4.56 6.11 30.56
CA HIS A 188 3.64 7.15 31.03
C HIS A 188 3.99 8.54 30.49
N LYS A 189 5.28 8.85 30.30
CA LYS A 189 5.73 10.07 29.60
C LYS A 189 5.24 10.06 28.15
N LEU A 190 5.44 8.95 27.40
CA LEU A 190 5.00 8.79 26.01
C LEU A 190 3.47 8.93 25.87
N GLN A 191 2.69 8.37 26.80
CA GLN A 191 1.22 8.48 26.79
C GLN A 191 0.70 9.91 26.95
N LYS A 192 1.47 10.80 27.57
CA LYS A 192 1.10 12.20 27.81
C LYS A 192 1.50 13.14 26.68
N MET A 193 2.29 12.66 25.71
CA MET A 193 2.74 13.47 24.57
C MET A 193 1.62 13.67 23.56
N SER A 194 1.50 14.86 22.99
CA SER A 194 0.46 15.18 22.00
C SER A 194 0.80 14.73 20.58
N ASN A 195 2.08 14.51 20.28
CA ASN A 195 2.58 14.12 18.96
C ASN A 195 2.73 12.59 18.79
N VAL A 196 2.40 11.83 19.84
CA VAL A 196 2.52 10.37 19.88
C VAL A 196 1.21 9.77 20.34
N THR A 197 0.75 8.70 19.68
CA THR A 197 -0.40 7.92 20.15
C THR A 197 0.09 6.55 20.62
N VAL A 198 -0.09 6.23 21.89
CA VAL A 198 0.24 4.90 22.43
C VAL A 198 -1.01 4.04 22.48
N ARG A 199 -0.99 2.91 21.78
CA ARG A 199 -2.09 1.94 21.75
C ARG A 199 -1.64 0.61 22.34
N ILE A 200 -2.35 0.15 23.37
CA ILE A 200 -2.11 -1.14 23.99
C ILE A 200 -2.89 -2.21 23.21
N VAL A 201 -2.22 -3.32 22.88
CA VAL A 201 -2.81 -4.43 22.12
C VAL A 201 -2.63 -5.74 22.90
N ASP A 202 -3.72 -6.50 23.03
CA ASP A 202 -3.77 -7.77 23.75
C ASP A 202 -3.72 -8.98 22.79
N GLU A 203 -2.87 -8.89 21.78
CA GLU A 203 -2.64 -9.96 20.82
C GLU A 203 -1.42 -10.77 21.26
N ASP A 204 -1.66 -12.02 21.67
CA ASP A 204 -0.62 -12.96 22.11
C ASP A 204 -0.48 -14.12 21.12
N PHE A 205 0.71 -14.69 21.06
CA PHE A 205 1.06 -15.87 20.27
C PHE A 205 1.44 -17.02 21.22
N PRO A 206 0.47 -17.79 21.75
CA PRO A 206 0.73 -18.81 22.78
C PRO A 206 1.68 -19.93 22.34
N LYS A 207 1.82 -20.14 21.02
CA LYS A 207 2.73 -21.13 20.43
C LYS A 207 4.19 -20.68 20.44
N ILE A 208 4.45 -19.39 20.64
CA ILE A 208 5.78 -18.80 20.67
C ILE A 208 6.13 -18.51 22.13
N ARG A 209 7.26 -19.01 22.61
CA ARG A 209 7.69 -18.80 24.01
C ARG A 209 8.49 -17.51 24.19
N GLU A 210 9.33 -17.19 23.23
CA GLU A 210 10.26 -16.06 23.29
C GLU A 210 9.52 -14.75 23.02
N VAL A 211 9.70 -13.77 23.91
CA VAL A 211 9.07 -12.44 23.81
C VAL A 211 9.47 -11.74 22.51
N ASP A 212 10.76 -11.80 22.17
CA ASP A 212 11.33 -11.24 20.94
C ASP A 212 10.65 -11.79 19.68
N ALA A 213 10.46 -13.12 19.63
CA ALA A 213 9.79 -13.77 18.52
C ALA A 213 8.30 -13.42 18.44
N LYS A 214 7.62 -13.23 19.59
CA LYS A 214 6.24 -12.70 19.63
C LYS A 214 6.17 -11.29 19.07
N LEU A 215 7.14 -10.43 19.41
CA LEU A 215 7.20 -9.06 18.92
C LEU A 215 7.36 -8.99 17.40
N VAL A 216 8.27 -9.80 16.83
CA VAL A 216 8.47 -9.89 15.38
C VAL A 216 7.24 -10.47 14.68
N ALA A 217 6.59 -11.49 15.26
CA ALA A 217 5.35 -12.05 14.72
C ALA A 217 4.21 -11.02 14.71
N LEU A 218 4.06 -10.24 15.79
CA LEU A 218 3.08 -9.17 15.88
C LEU A 218 3.36 -8.05 14.88
N ALA A 219 4.62 -7.62 14.77
CA ALA A 219 5.02 -6.61 13.81
C ALA A 219 4.72 -7.04 12.37
N ARG A 220 4.98 -8.31 12.04
CA ARG A 220 4.65 -8.89 10.74
C ARG A 220 3.14 -8.96 10.49
N ALA A 221 2.35 -9.31 11.50
CA ALA A 221 0.89 -9.40 11.40
C ALA A 221 0.25 -8.01 11.19
N LEU A 222 0.80 -6.99 11.85
CA LEU A 222 0.31 -5.61 11.82
C LEU A 222 0.93 -4.76 10.71
N ASP A 223 1.87 -5.29 9.94
CA ASP A 223 2.65 -4.53 8.94
C ASP A 223 3.34 -3.31 9.59
N GLY A 224 3.91 -3.53 10.78
CA GLY A 224 4.55 -2.53 11.64
C GLY A 224 6.06 -2.70 11.72
N LYS A 225 6.73 -1.66 12.26
CA LYS A 225 8.19 -1.62 12.45
C LYS A 225 8.55 -1.90 13.89
N VAL A 226 9.61 -2.66 14.12
CA VAL A 226 10.14 -2.92 15.46
C VAL A 226 11.19 -1.87 15.79
N ILE A 227 11.04 -1.21 16.93
CA ILE A 227 12.06 -0.34 17.51
C ILE A 227 12.70 -1.11 18.66
N THR A 228 13.96 -1.49 18.45
CA THR A 228 14.77 -2.22 19.43
C THR A 228 16.18 -1.64 19.51
N ASN A 229 16.79 -1.74 20.70
CA ASN A 229 18.21 -1.48 20.92
C ASN A 229 19.04 -2.79 20.87
N ASP A 230 18.39 -3.94 20.74
CA ASP A 230 19.03 -5.25 20.62
C ASP A 230 19.44 -5.52 19.16
N PHE A 231 20.74 -5.72 18.95
CA PHE A 231 21.30 -6.00 17.64
C PHE A 231 20.82 -7.33 17.05
N ASN A 232 20.61 -8.35 17.87
CA ASN A 232 20.16 -9.66 17.42
C ASN A 232 18.70 -9.61 16.97
N LEU A 233 17.84 -8.93 17.74
CA LEU A 233 16.44 -8.76 17.39
C LEU A 233 16.27 -8.00 16.07
N ASN A 234 17.07 -6.95 15.86
CA ASN A 234 17.09 -6.22 14.59
C ASN A 234 17.42 -7.14 13.40
N LYS A 235 18.44 -8.00 13.54
CA LYS A 235 18.83 -8.94 12.48
C LYS A 235 17.75 -9.97 12.18
N VAL A 236 17.08 -10.47 13.21
CA VAL A 236 15.98 -11.43 13.08
C VAL A 236 14.76 -10.79 12.42
N ALA A 237 14.42 -9.55 12.80
CA ALA A 237 13.34 -8.78 12.19
C ALA A 237 13.58 -8.56 10.69
N GLU A 238 14.79 -8.15 10.30
CA GLU A 238 15.20 -7.96 8.90
C GLU A 238 15.02 -9.24 8.08
N LEU A 239 15.44 -10.40 8.62
CA LEU A 239 15.31 -11.70 7.96
C LEU A 239 13.84 -12.16 7.80
N GLN A 240 12.94 -11.70 8.68
CA GLN A 240 11.51 -12.00 8.63
C GLN A 240 10.72 -10.98 7.79
N GLY A 241 11.40 -10.01 7.16
CA GLY A 241 10.78 -8.97 6.34
C GLY A 241 10.09 -7.88 7.15
N VAL A 242 10.53 -7.64 8.39
CA VAL A 242 10.03 -6.62 9.29
C VAL A 242 11.11 -5.54 9.46
N SER A 243 10.88 -4.34 8.90
CA SER A 243 11.85 -3.22 8.90
C SER A 243 11.18 -1.85 8.83
#